data_AF-A0A293MLI4-F1
#
_entry.id   AF-A0A293MLI4-F1
#
_cell.length_a   1.000
_cell.length_b   1.000
_cell.length_c   1.000
_cell.angle_alpha   90.00
_cell.angle_beta   90.00
_cell.angle_gamma   90.00
#
_symmetry.space_group_name_H-M   'P 1'
#
loop_
_entity.id
_entity.type
_entity.pdbx_description
1 polymer ?
#
loop_
_entity_poly.entity_id
_entity_poly.type
_entity_poly.pdbx_seq_one_letter_code
_entity_poly.pdbx_strand_id
1 'polypeptide(L)'
;MTQKALDVGLLVTWTTNFNCSGVVGQDVVLMLKEALARRGDMGIDVVAIVSDATGTLVKGAFLDHHCAIGLILGTGSNACYMEKLDKIGKWEGERDEEESDEVGIDIEWGAFGDNGVRNFIKTDFDKALDQNSLLVNSFTFEKLFSGKYLGELVRIVLVKLVREKVLFEGRASETILIARSLKSADVSQLEGDDGESRAREIFARVSPSC
;
A
#
# COMPACT_ATOMS: atom_id res chain seq x y z
N MET A 1 -3.14 -12.21 -2.23
CA MET A 1 -2.61 -13.53 -2.68
C MET A 1 -3.55 -14.63 -2.20
N THR A 2 -3.52 -15.82 -2.78
CA THR A 2 -4.17 -17.02 -2.19
C THR A 2 -3.08 -17.98 -1.76
N GLN A 3 -2.88 -18.13 -0.46
CA GLN A 3 -1.91 -19.05 0.12
C GLN A 3 -2.58 -20.37 0.45
N LYS A 4 -2.05 -21.49 -0.05
CA LYS A 4 -2.56 -22.85 0.21
C LYS A 4 -1.73 -23.63 1.22
N ALA A 5 -0.45 -23.28 1.31
CA ALA A 5 0.52 -23.78 2.28
C ALA A 5 1.56 -22.68 2.50
N LEU A 6 2.41 -22.83 3.51
CA LEU A 6 3.41 -21.80 3.83
C LEU A 6 4.32 -21.47 2.64
N ASP A 7 4.61 -22.45 1.76
CA ASP A 7 5.43 -22.31 0.56
C ASP A 7 4.64 -22.39 -0.75
N VAL A 8 3.32 -22.18 -0.75
CA VAL A 8 2.47 -22.17 -1.96
C VAL A 8 1.63 -20.91 -2.00
N GLY A 9 1.96 -19.99 -2.91
CA GLY A 9 1.33 -18.68 -3.02
C GLY A 9 0.88 -18.35 -4.44
N LEU A 10 -0.44 -18.38 -4.68
CA LEU A 10 -1.02 -18.00 -5.96
C LEU A 10 -1.25 -16.48 -6.02
N LEU A 11 -0.64 -15.81 -6.99
CA LEU A 11 -0.86 -14.38 -7.18
C LEU A 11 -2.29 -14.13 -7.67
N VAL A 12 -3.09 -13.37 -6.91
CA VAL A 12 -4.49 -13.05 -7.27
C VAL A 12 -4.55 -11.82 -8.17
N THR A 13 -3.85 -10.75 -7.79
CA THR A 13 -3.78 -9.51 -8.54
C THR A 13 -2.48 -8.79 -8.19
N TRP A 14 -1.97 -8.00 -9.13
CA TRP A 14 -0.88 -7.08 -8.83
C TRP A 14 -1.41 -5.84 -8.11
N THR A 15 -0.58 -5.27 -7.26
CA THR A 15 -0.89 -4.02 -6.55
C THR A 15 0.20 -2.99 -6.80
N THR A 16 -0.06 -1.77 -6.34
CA THR A 16 0.93 -0.69 -6.31
C THR A 16 1.47 -0.32 -7.71
N ASN A 17 2.66 -0.80 -8.08
CA ASN A 17 3.39 -0.38 -9.29
C ASN A 17 3.76 -1.56 -10.21
N PHE A 18 3.31 -2.78 -9.90
CA PHE A 18 3.65 -3.97 -10.67
C PHE A 18 2.52 -4.34 -11.63
N ASN A 19 2.88 -4.88 -12.79
CA ASN A 19 1.93 -5.45 -13.76
C ASN A 19 2.65 -6.41 -14.72
N CYS A 20 3.36 -7.39 -14.16
CA CYS A 20 4.10 -8.36 -14.96
C CYS A 20 3.13 -9.39 -15.55
N SER A 21 3.22 -9.60 -16.87
CA SER A 21 2.40 -10.58 -17.59
C SER A 21 2.77 -12.02 -17.19
N GLY A 22 1.78 -12.92 -17.24
CA GLY A 22 1.99 -14.36 -17.02
C GLY A 22 2.21 -14.78 -15.55
N VAL A 23 2.05 -13.87 -14.58
CA VAL A 23 2.25 -14.21 -13.15
C VAL A 23 0.92 -14.36 -12.40
N VAL A 24 -0.13 -13.65 -12.81
CA VAL A 24 -1.45 -13.76 -12.18
C VAL A 24 -1.98 -15.19 -12.33
N GLY A 25 -2.42 -15.78 -11.23
CA GLY A 25 -2.86 -17.17 -11.13
C GLY A 25 -1.75 -18.21 -10.98
N GLN A 26 -0.48 -17.80 -11.05
CA GLN A 26 0.67 -18.71 -10.92
C GLN A 26 1.16 -18.78 -9.47
N ASP A 27 1.77 -19.92 -9.12
CA ASP A 27 2.49 -20.09 -7.87
C ASP A 27 3.86 -19.40 -7.95
N VAL A 28 3.97 -18.27 -7.27
CA VAL A 28 5.19 -17.45 -7.33
C VAL A 28 6.38 -18.12 -6.61
N VAL A 29 6.12 -19.05 -5.68
CA VAL A 29 7.18 -19.82 -5.02
C VAL A 29 7.78 -20.82 -5.99
N LEU A 30 6.95 -21.54 -6.73
CA LEU A 30 7.40 -22.45 -7.78
C LEU A 30 8.18 -21.69 -8.86
N MET A 31 7.67 -20.54 -9.33
CA MET A 31 8.37 -19.71 -10.32
C MET A 31 9.77 -19.28 -9.83
N LEU A 32 9.90 -18.93 -8.54
CA LEU A 32 11.19 -18.62 -7.94
C LEU A 32 12.10 -19.84 -7.84
N LYS A 33 11.59 -20.99 -7.37
CA LYS A 33 12.33 -22.27 -7.28
C LYS A 33 12.89 -22.66 -8.66
N GLU A 34 12.09 -22.55 -9.72
CA GLU A 34 12.53 -22.81 -11.09
C GLU A 34 13.60 -21.81 -11.56
N ALA A 35 13.47 -20.53 -11.21
CA ALA A 35 14.47 -19.51 -11.56
C ALA A 35 15.81 -19.75 -10.85
N LEU A 36 15.78 -20.17 -9.59
CA LEU A 36 16.96 -20.58 -8.83
C LEU A 36 17.62 -21.83 -9.45
N ALA A 37 16.82 -22.84 -9.82
CA ALA A 37 17.30 -24.05 -10.47
C ALA A 37 17.95 -23.77 -11.84
N ARG A 38 17.37 -22.87 -12.64
CA ARG A 38 17.98 -22.41 -13.91
C ARG A 38 19.32 -21.72 -13.71
N ARG A 39 19.50 -21.02 -12.58
CA ARG A 39 20.78 -20.36 -12.26
C ARG A 39 21.84 -21.35 -11.80
N GLY A 40 21.44 -22.35 -11.00
CA GLY A 40 22.23 -23.55 -10.69
C GLY A 40 23.46 -23.34 -9.79
N ASP A 41 23.77 -22.10 -9.41
CA ASP A 41 24.94 -21.70 -8.60
C ASP A 41 24.58 -21.36 -7.14
N MET A 42 23.33 -21.61 -6.72
CA MET A 42 22.82 -21.23 -5.41
C MET A 42 22.09 -22.40 -4.73
N GLY A 43 22.54 -22.77 -3.53
CA GLY A 43 21.87 -23.74 -2.66
C GLY A 43 20.82 -23.06 -1.78
N ILE A 44 19.73 -22.57 -2.38
CA ILE A 44 18.64 -21.88 -1.67
C ILE A 44 17.41 -22.79 -1.64
N ASP A 45 16.87 -23.00 -0.44
CA ASP A 45 15.58 -23.64 -0.24
C ASP A 45 14.53 -22.59 0.12
N VAL A 46 13.40 -22.59 -0.60
CA VAL A 46 12.29 -21.64 -0.40
C VAL A 46 11.21 -22.34 0.43
N VAL A 47 11.27 -22.11 1.74
CA VAL A 47 10.43 -22.78 2.75
C VAL A 47 9.15 -22.02 3.10
N ALA A 48 9.08 -20.73 2.74
CA ALA A 48 7.94 -19.88 3.06
C ALA A 48 7.83 -18.70 2.11
N ILE A 49 6.59 -18.29 1.87
CA ILE A 49 6.23 -16.97 1.37
C ILE A 49 5.38 -16.26 2.41
N VAL A 50 5.74 -15.03 2.74
CA VAL A 50 5.06 -14.23 3.76
C VAL A 50 4.83 -12.81 3.26
N SER A 51 3.73 -12.23 3.71
CA SER A 51 3.47 -10.79 3.57
C SER A 51 4.42 -9.98 4.45
N ASP A 52 4.72 -8.74 4.04
CA ASP A 52 5.56 -7.83 4.81
C ASP A 52 4.92 -7.47 6.16
N ALA A 53 3.59 -7.32 6.21
CA ALA A 53 2.84 -7.13 7.45
C ALA A 53 2.97 -8.33 8.39
N THR A 54 2.91 -9.56 7.87
CA THR A 54 3.13 -10.79 8.64
C THR A 54 4.56 -10.88 9.16
N GLY A 55 5.56 -10.59 8.32
CA GLY A 55 6.96 -10.54 8.76
C GLY A 55 7.19 -9.49 9.84
N THR A 56 6.52 -8.34 9.74
CA THR A 56 6.55 -7.27 10.75
C THR A 56 5.96 -7.73 12.08
N LEU A 57 4.81 -8.41 12.05
CA LEU A 57 4.19 -9.00 13.25
C LEU A 57 5.12 -10.03 13.89
N VAL A 58 5.62 -11.01 13.13
CA VAL A 58 6.49 -12.08 13.66
C VAL A 58 7.77 -11.50 14.26
N LYS A 59 8.39 -10.54 13.58
CA LYS A 59 9.59 -9.88 14.12
C LYS A 59 9.26 -9.06 15.38
N GLY A 60 8.14 -8.37 15.39
CA GLY A 60 7.65 -7.62 16.56
C GLY A 60 7.42 -8.54 17.75
N ALA A 61 6.68 -9.63 17.56
CA ALA A 61 6.38 -10.64 18.59
C ALA A 61 7.63 -11.35 19.13
N PHE A 62 8.67 -11.50 18.30
CA PHE A 62 9.97 -12.01 18.73
C PHE A 62 10.70 -11.03 19.66
N LEU A 63 10.53 -9.72 19.46
CA LEU A 63 11.19 -8.68 20.27
C LEU A 63 10.39 -8.31 21.52
N ASP A 64 9.06 -8.32 21.42
CA ASP A 64 8.12 -7.99 22.48
C ASP A 64 6.92 -8.94 22.39
N HIS A 65 6.75 -9.78 23.41
CA HIS A 65 5.65 -10.75 23.49
C HIS A 65 4.25 -10.10 23.59
N HIS A 66 4.16 -8.79 23.80
CA HIS A 66 2.90 -8.05 23.75
C HIS A 66 2.55 -7.52 22.35
N CYS A 67 3.42 -7.70 21.35
CA CYS A 67 3.13 -7.30 19.98
C CYS A 67 1.96 -8.12 19.41
N ALA A 68 0.85 -7.44 19.12
CA ALA A 68 -0.39 -8.07 18.63
C ALA A 68 -0.69 -7.77 17.14
N ILE A 69 -0.07 -6.73 16.58
CA ILE A 69 -0.37 -6.25 15.22
C ILE A 69 0.94 -5.88 14.52
N GLY A 70 1.12 -6.41 13.31
CA GLY A 70 2.08 -5.91 12.33
C GLY A 70 1.37 -4.89 11.43
N LEU A 71 1.93 -3.68 11.34
CA LEU A 71 1.33 -2.58 10.58
C LEU A 71 2.33 -2.02 9.58
N ILE A 72 1.92 -1.92 8.33
CA ILE A 72 2.67 -1.28 7.25
C ILE A 72 2.00 0.06 6.93
N LEU A 73 2.76 1.14 7.12
CA LEU A 73 2.43 2.49 6.70
C LEU A 73 3.60 3.05 5.89
N GLY A 74 3.55 2.86 4.58
CA GLY A 74 4.64 3.25 3.69
C GLY A 74 4.12 3.57 2.30
N THR A 75 4.74 3.01 1.26
CA THR A 75 4.24 3.13 -0.12
C THR A 75 2.80 2.63 -0.22
N GLY A 76 2.54 1.43 0.30
CA GLY A 76 1.20 0.91 0.52
C GLY A 76 0.80 0.99 1.98
N SER A 77 -0.35 0.43 2.30
CA SER A 77 -0.74 0.17 3.68
C SER A 77 -1.41 -1.17 3.83
N ASN A 78 -0.98 -1.90 4.86
CA ASN A 78 -1.55 -3.20 5.21
C ASN A 78 -1.38 -3.47 6.71
N ALA A 79 -2.13 -4.45 7.22
CA ALA A 79 -2.02 -4.90 8.60
C ALA A 79 -2.16 -6.43 8.69
N CYS A 80 -1.47 -7.01 9.68
CA CYS A 80 -1.54 -8.42 10.02
C CYS A 80 -1.71 -8.57 11.55
N TYR A 81 -2.49 -9.54 11.99
CA TYR A 81 -2.72 -9.85 13.40
C TYR A 81 -2.92 -11.35 13.59
N MET A 82 -2.87 -11.83 14.84
CA MET A 82 -3.23 -13.22 15.17
C MET A 82 -4.73 -13.35 15.41
N GLU A 83 -5.39 -14.29 14.76
CA GLU A 83 -6.81 -14.61 14.96
C GLU A 83 -6.98 -16.05 15.40
N LYS A 84 -8.00 -16.30 16.23
CA LYS A 84 -8.35 -17.65 16.65
C LYS A 84 -9.01 -18.43 15.52
N LEU A 85 -8.59 -19.68 15.36
CA LEU A 85 -9.12 -20.59 14.35
C LEU A 85 -10.64 -20.80 14.47
N ASP A 86 -11.23 -20.69 15.68
CA ASP A 86 -12.68 -20.78 15.90
C ASP A 86 -13.48 -19.57 15.39
N LYS A 87 -12.82 -18.44 15.12
CA LYS A 87 -13.45 -17.24 14.53
C LYS A 87 -13.40 -17.23 13.01
N ILE A 88 -12.61 -18.09 12.39
CA ILE A 88 -12.43 -18.13 10.94
C ILE A 88 -13.43 -19.12 10.33
N GLY A 89 -14.63 -18.64 10.00
CA GLY A 89 -15.69 -19.47 9.42
C GLY A 89 -15.37 -20.08 8.04
N LYS A 90 -14.29 -19.66 7.39
CA LYS A 90 -13.80 -20.17 6.10
C LYS A 90 -12.58 -21.11 6.22
N TRP A 91 -12.22 -21.52 7.42
CA TRP A 91 -11.08 -22.42 7.62
C TRP A 91 -11.42 -23.82 7.12
N GLU A 92 -10.58 -24.36 6.23
CA GLU A 92 -10.79 -25.67 5.59
C GLU A 92 -9.76 -26.74 6.06
N GLY A 93 -8.81 -26.36 6.92
CA GLY A 93 -7.78 -27.27 7.43
C GLY A 93 -8.27 -28.14 8.60
N GLU A 94 -7.82 -29.39 8.66
CA GLU A 94 -7.96 -30.23 9.84
C GLU A 94 -7.25 -29.57 11.03
N ARG A 95 -7.86 -29.64 12.22
CA ARG A 95 -7.23 -29.14 13.45
C ARG A 95 -6.47 -30.29 14.08
N ASP A 96 -5.17 -30.16 14.17
CA ASP A 96 -4.37 -30.99 15.06
C ASP A 96 -4.42 -30.37 16.47
N GLU A 97 -4.64 -31.21 17.49
CA GLU A 97 -4.64 -30.76 18.89
C GLU A 97 -3.23 -30.34 19.36
N GLU A 98 -2.18 -30.75 18.65
CA GLU A 98 -0.80 -30.35 18.92
C GLU A 98 -0.42 -28.99 18.28
N GLU A 99 -1.25 -28.44 17.39
CA GLU A 99 -1.01 -27.17 16.72
C GLU A 99 -1.59 -25.95 17.48
N SER A 100 -1.10 -24.75 17.13
CA SER A 100 -1.61 -23.48 17.65
C SER A 100 -3.10 -23.29 17.34
N ASP A 101 -3.89 -22.80 18.30
CA ASP A 101 -5.29 -22.44 18.08
C ASP A 101 -5.46 -21.07 17.39
N GLU A 102 -4.36 -20.40 17.07
CA GLU A 102 -4.28 -19.11 16.40
C GLU A 102 -3.49 -19.18 15.09
N VAL A 103 -3.88 -18.33 14.13
CA VAL A 103 -3.22 -18.16 12.83
C VAL A 103 -3.05 -16.68 12.51
N GLY A 104 -1.95 -16.33 11.85
CA GLY A 104 -1.72 -14.98 11.34
C GLY A 104 -2.65 -14.65 10.18
N ILE A 105 -3.42 -13.57 10.30
CA ILE A 105 -4.30 -13.05 9.26
C ILE A 105 -3.66 -11.81 8.65
N ASP A 106 -3.19 -11.97 7.41
CA ASP A 106 -2.94 -10.84 6.53
C ASP A 106 -4.27 -10.29 6.02
N ILE A 107 -4.60 -9.05 6.39
CA ILE A 107 -5.91 -8.46 6.12
C ILE A 107 -6.01 -7.99 4.67
N GLU A 108 -4.90 -7.57 4.05
CA GLU A 108 -4.87 -6.91 2.74
C GLU A 108 -5.90 -5.76 2.67
N TRP A 109 -5.92 -4.92 3.72
CA TRP A 109 -7.02 -3.98 3.97
C TRP A 109 -7.12 -2.84 2.95
N GLY A 110 -6.16 -2.72 2.02
CA GLY A 110 -6.12 -1.64 1.05
C GLY A 110 -7.37 -1.59 0.18
N ALA A 111 -8.00 -2.74 -0.08
CA ALA A 111 -9.25 -2.88 -0.82
C ALA A 111 -10.52 -2.57 -0.02
N PHE A 112 -10.39 -2.20 1.26
CA PHE A 112 -11.55 -1.95 2.13
C PHE A 112 -12.40 -0.77 1.62
N GLY A 113 -13.63 -1.07 1.19
CA GLY A 113 -14.55 -0.07 0.65
C GLY A 113 -14.56 0.06 -0.88
N ASP A 114 -13.86 -0.81 -1.59
CA ASP A 114 -13.96 -0.93 -3.06
C ASP A 114 -15.39 -1.33 -3.50
N ASN A 115 -16.14 -2.02 -2.63
CA ASN A 115 -17.56 -2.32 -2.81
C ASN A 115 -18.50 -1.11 -2.55
N GLY A 116 -17.95 0.07 -2.27
CA GLY A 116 -18.71 1.30 -2.07
C GLY A 116 -19.24 1.55 -0.66
N VAL A 117 -19.04 0.64 0.31
CA VAL A 117 -19.53 0.81 1.70
C VAL A 117 -18.94 2.06 2.40
N ARG A 118 -17.82 2.59 1.87
CA ARG A 118 -17.12 3.78 2.37
C ARG A 118 -17.19 5.00 1.45
N ASN A 119 -18.08 5.00 0.45
CA ASN A 119 -18.15 6.14 -0.47
C ASN A 119 -18.54 7.45 0.23
N PHE A 120 -19.20 7.38 1.38
CA PHE A 120 -19.61 8.55 2.16
C PHE A 120 -18.46 9.37 2.76
N ILE A 121 -17.26 8.79 2.90
CA ILE A 121 -16.07 9.52 3.37
C ILE A 121 -15.14 9.97 2.24
N LYS A 122 -15.37 9.53 1.00
CA LYS A 122 -14.54 9.89 -0.15
C LYS A 122 -14.88 11.31 -0.62
N THR A 123 -13.92 12.20 -0.53
CA THR A 123 -14.00 13.56 -1.09
C THR A 123 -13.89 13.53 -2.61
N ASP A 124 -14.14 14.66 -3.26
CA ASP A 124 -13.91 14.77 -4.71
C ASP A 124 -12.43 14.69 -5.09
N PHE A 125 -11.52 14.97 -4.14
CA PHE A 125 -10.08 14.78 -4.33
C PHE A 125 -9.71 13.30 -4.36
N ASP A 126 -10.27 12.50 -3.46
CA ASP A 126 -10.04 11.05 -3.41
C ASP A 126 -10.57 10.38 -4.69
N LYS A 127 -11.74 10.80 -5.16
CA LYS A 127 -12.33 10.33 -6.43
C LYS A 127 -11.45 10.70 -7.62
N ALA A 128 -10.97 11.94 -7.68
CA ALA A 128 -10.07 12.38 -8.75
C ALA A 128 -8.74 11.60 -8.73
N LEU A 129 -8.18 11.35 -7.55
CA LEU A 129 -6.97 10.55 -7.38
C LEU A 129 -7.18 9.11 -7.88
N ASP A 130 -8.30 8.49 -7.50
CA ASP A 130 -8.63 7.12 -7.90
C ASP A 130 -8.82 6.98 -9.42
N GLN A 131 -9.56 7.91 -10.03
CA GLN A 131 -9.82 7.94 -11.48
C GLN A 131 -8.56 8.08 -12.33
N ASN A 132 -7.50 8.69 -11.78
CA ASN A 132 -6.22 8.88 -12.47
C ASN A 132 -5.15 7.86 -12.00
N SER A 133 -5.55 6.84 -11.24
CA SER A 133 -4.66 5.77 -10.78
C SER A 133 -4.60 4.60 -11.76
N LEU A 134 -3.56 3.76 -11.64
CA LEU A 134 -3.39 2.57 -12.47
C LEU A 134 -4.55 1.56 -12.31
N LEU A 135 -5.10 1.44 -11.10
CA LEU A 135 -6.13 0.47 -10.74
C LEU A 135 -7.37 1.22 -10.23
N VAL A 136 -8.18 1.75 -11.15
CA VAL A 136 -9.39 2.53 -10.82
C VAL A 136 -10.39 1.67 -10.02
N ASN A 137 -11.04 2.26 -9.01
CA ASN A 137 -11.96 1.60 -8.07
C ASN A 137 -11.37 0.44 -7.26
N SER A 138 -10.05 0.28 -7.24
CA SER A 138 -9.36 -0.78 -6.50
C SER A 138 -8.39 -0.19 -5.48
N PHE A 139 -8.21 -0.85 -4.34
CA PHE A 139 -7.34 -0.39 -3.26
C PHE A 139 -7.70 1.03 -2.77
N THR A 140 -9.01 1.31 -2.70
CA THR A 140 -9.51 2.66 -2.42
C THR A 140 -9.36 3.06 -0.96
N PHE A 141 -9.08 2.14 -0.03
CA PHE A 141 -8.69 2.51 1.34
C PHE A 141 -7.25 3.01 1.38
N GLU A 142 -6.33 2.24 0.79
CA GLU A 142 -4.92 2.58 0.73
C GLU A 142 -4.68 3.96 0.12
N LYS A 143 -5.42 4.28 -0.94
CA LYS A 143 -5.36 5.56 -1.67
C LYS A 143 -5.62 6.80 -0.83
N LEU A 144 -6.32 6.67 0.30
CA LEU A 144 -6.70 7.82 1.12
C LEU A 144 -5.54 8.37 1.94
N PHE A 145 -4.55 7.54 2.28
CA PHE A 145 -3.53 7.93 3.25
C PHE A 145 -2.14 7.33 3.02
N SER A 146 -1.98 6.32 2.17
CA SER A 146 -0.65 5.74 1.99
C SER A 146 0.32 6.74 1.37
N GLY A 147 1.60 6.58 1.68
CA GLY A 147 2.67 7.48 1.25
C GLY A 147 2.79 7.60 -0.27
N LYS A 148 2.36 6.59 -1.03
CA LYS A 148 2.33 6.68 -2.50
C LYS A 148 1.36 7.73 -3.03
N TYR A 149 0.25 7.95 -2.34
CA TYR A 149 -0.87 8.77 -2.79
C TYR A 149 -0.95 10.12 -2.09
N LEU A 150 -0.39 10.23 -0.89
CA LEU A 150 -0.44 11.44 -0.06
C LEU A 150 0.02 12.71 -0.79
N GLY A 151 1.17 12.68 -1.46
CA GLY A 151 1.67 13.83 -2.21
C GLY A 151 0.77 14.23 -3.39
N GLU A 152 0.20 13.24 -4.09
CA GLU A 152 -0.72 13.50 -5.19
C GLU A 152 -2.05 14.07 -4.70
N LEU A 153 -2.54 13.61 -3.55
CA LEU A 153 -3.76 14.15 -2.94
C LEU A 153 -3.58 15.65 -2.63
N VAL A 154 -2.45 16.02 -2.00
CA VAL A 154 -2.11 17.43 -1.74
C VAL A 154 -2.00 18.21 -3.05
N ARG A 155 -1.36 17.66 -4.08
CA ARG A 155 -1.25 18.30 -5.40
C ARG A 155 -2.62 18.62 -6.01
N ILE A 156 -3.55 17.67 -5.99
CA ILE A 156 -4.90 17.86 -6.54
C ILE A 156 -5.62 19.00 -5.81
N VAL A 157 -5.49 19.06 -4.48
CA VAL A 157 -6.05 20.15 -3.66
C VAL A 157 -5.44 21.50 -4.07
N LEU A 158 -4.11 21.59 -4.15
CA LEU A 158 -3.41 22.81 -4.54
C LEU A 158 -3.82 23.29 -5.94
N VAL A 159 -3.92 22.38 -6.91
CA VAL A 159 -4.37 22.71 -8.28
C VAL A 159 -5.79 23.25 -8.29
N LYS A 160 -6.70 22.69 -7.46
CA LYS A 160 -8.06 23.22 -7.32
C LYS A 160 -8.04 24.63 -6.74
N LEU A 161 -7.29 24.88 -5.67
CA LEU A 161 -7.19 26.19 -5.04
C LEU A 161 -6.61 27.26 -5.98
N VAL A 162 -5.63 26.89 -6.83
CA VAL A 162 -5.14 27.78 -7.89
C VAL A 162 -6.25 28.07 -8.88
N ARG A 163 -6.94 27.06 -9.43
CA ARG A 163 -8.03 27.26 -10.40
C ARG A 163 -9.17 28.14 -9.87
N GLU A 164 -9.44 28.07 -8.57
CA GLU A 164 -10.44 28.89 -7.88
C GLU A 164 -9.92 30.28 -7.49
N LYS A 165 -8.70 30.64 -7.90
CA LYS A 165 -8.02 31.91 -7.63
C LYS A 165 -7.79 32.20 -6.14
N VAL A 166 -7.86 31.17 -5.29
CA VAL A 166 -7.50 31.25 -3.87
C VAL A 166 -5.99 31.35 -3.72
N LEU A 167 -5.25 30.64 -4.58
CA LEU A 167 -3.78 30.69 -4.64
C LEU A 167 -3.30 31.28 -5.97
N PHE A 168 -2.22 32.06 -5.89
CA PHE A 168 -1.44 32.56 -7.04
C PHE A 168 -2.28 33.24 -8.14
N GLU A 169 -3.40 33.88 -7.77
CA GLU A 169 -4.29 34.61 -8.68
C GLU A 169 -4.80 33.79 -9.88
N GLY A 170 -4.86 32.46 -9.77
CA GLY A 170 -5.25 31.60 -10.89
C GLY A 170 -4.11 31.06 -11.74
N ARG A 171 -2.85 31.41 -11.45
CA ARG A 171 -1.69 31.02 -12.24
C ARG A 171 -0.96 29.86 -11.59
N ALA A 172 -0.84 28.75 -12.32
CA ALA A 172 -0.08 27.57 -11.91
C ALA A 172 1.25 27.50 -12.67
N SER A 173 2.31 27.01 -12.02
CA SER A 173 3.50 26.53 -12.73
C SER A 173 3.16 25.30 -13.58
N GLU A 174 3.97 25.02 -14.61
CA GLU A 174 3.84 23.77 -15.36
C GLU A 174 4.12 22.54 -14.48
N THR A 175 5.03 22.67 -13.51
CA THR A 175 5.44 21.57 -12.62
C THR A 175 4.28 21.02 -11.80
N ILE A 176 3.43 21.88 -11.23
CA ILE A 176 2.33 21.41 -10.37
C ILE A 176 1.20 20.73 -11.16
N LEU A 177 1.12 21.00 -12.47
CA LEU A 177 0.15 20.36 -13.36
C LEU A 177 0.55 18.92 -13.72
N ILE A 178 1.83 18.57 -13.59
CA ILE A 178 2.32 17.20 -13.79
C ILE A 178 1.84 16.32 -12.62
N ALA A 179 1.17 15.21 -12.93
CA ALA A 179 0.74 14.24 -11.93
C ALA A 179 1.94 13.70 -11.15
N ARG A 180 1.77 13.54 -9.83
CA ARG A 180 2.78 13.00 -8.90
C ARG A 180 4.05 13.85 -8.79
N SER A 181 3.96 15.13 -9.15
CA SER A 181 5.04 16.10 -8.97
C SER A 181 5.34 16.41 -7.50
N LEU A 182 4.36 16.20 -6.62
CA LEU A 182 4.53 16.20 -5.17
C LEU A 182 4.56 14.78 -4.62
N LYS A 183 5.49 14.54 -3.70
CA LYS A 183 5.74 13.28 -3.01
C LYS A 183 5.31 13.39 -1.55
N SER A 184 5.15 12.25 -0.88
CA SER A 184 4.92 12.22 0.58
C SER A 184 6.01 12.92 1.38
N ALA A 185 7.26 12.89 0.91
CA ALA A 185 8.36 13.63 1.51
C ALA A 185 8.13 15.15 1.50
N ASP A 186 7.53 15.70 0.43
CA ASP A 186 7.19 17.11 0.38
C ASP A 186 6.12 17.45 1.44
N VAL A 187 5.11 16.59 1.61
CA VAL A 187 4.07 16.75 2.64
C VAL A 187 4.68 16.69 4.04
N SER A 188 5.56 15.73 4.31
CA SER A 188 6.26 15.62 5.59
C SER A 188 7.14 16.84 5.87
N GLN A 189 7.77 17.43 4.85
CA GLN A 189 8.56 18.65 5.01
C GLN A 189 7.70 19.88 5.30
N LEU A 190 6.49 19.96 4.73
CA LEU A 190 5.53 21.03 5.02
C LEU A 190 5.04 20.99 6.46
N GLU A 191 4.83 19.79 7.02
CA GLU A 191 4.33 19.61 8.39
C GLU A 191 5.44 19.61 9.47
N GLY A 192 6.72 19.54 9.06
CA GLY A 192 7.85 19.53 9.98
C GLY A 192 8.12 20.87 10.66
N ASP A 193 9.05 20.88 11.63
CA ASP A 193 9.38 22.07 12.44
C ASP A 193 9.81 23.30 11.62
N ASP A 194 10.44 23.09 10.46
CA ASP A 194 10.85 24.15 9.52
C ASP A 194 9.85 24.31 8.34
N GLY A 195 8.59 23.95 8.58
CA GLY A 195 7.54 23.87 7.56
C GLY A 195 7.33 25.15 6.78
N GLU A 196 7.46 26.33 7.39
CA GLU A 196 7.29 27.62 6.68
C GLU A 196 8.39 27.86 5.64
N SER A 197 9.65 27.55 5.98
CA SER A 197 10.78 27.66 5.06
C SER A 197 10.61 26.67 3.89
N ARG A 198 10.27 25.42 4.21
CA ARG A 198 9.99 24.38 3.22
C ARG A 198 8.79 24.70 2.35
N ALA A 199 7.76 25.31 2.91
CA ALA A 199 6.61 25.76 2.14
C ALA A 199 7.03 26.73 1.05
N ARG A 200 7.97 27.65 1.29
CA ARG A 200 8.47 28.56 0.25
C ARG A 200 9.17 27.82 -0.88
N GLU A 201 10.01 26.82 -0.58
CA GLU A 201 10.68 26.00 -1.58
C GLU A 201 9.68 25.17 -2.40
N ILE A 202 8.71 24.57 -1.72
CA ILE A 202 7.69 23.72 -2.33
C ILE A 202 6.76 24.58 -3.19
N PHE A 203 6.29 25.71 -2.67
CA PHE A 203 5.44 26.66 -3.40
C PHE A 203 6.17 27.39 -4.52
N ALA A 204 7.49 27.57 -4.46
CA ALA A 204 8.26 28.06 -5.61
C ALA A 204 8.15 27.12 -6.82
N ARG A 205 7.99 25.81 -6.59
CA ARG A 205 7.67 24.83 -7.65
C ARG A 205 6.22 24.91 -8.12
N VAL A 206 5.33 25.57 -7.36
CA VAL A 206 3.89 25.69 -7.64
C VAL A 206 3.55 27.03 -8.31
N SER A 207 4.23 28.11 -7.92
CA SER A 207 4.01 29.46 -8.43
C SER A 207 4.53 29.60 -9.86
N PRO A 208 3.87 30.39 -10.72
CA PRO A 208 4.40 30.72 -12.03
C PRO A 208 5.78 31.38 -11.90
N SER A 209 6.68 31.11 -12.86
CA SER A 209 7.94 31.85 -12.97
C SER A 209 7.65 33.35 -13.07
N CYS A 210 8.29 34.16 -12.23
CA CYS A 210 8.28 35.62 -12.37
C CYS A 210 8.85 36.06 -13.72
#